data_AF-A0AAW7BFM3-F1
#
_entry.id   AF-A0AAW7BFM3-F1
#
_cell.length_a   1.000
_cell.length_b   1.000
_cell.length_c   1.000
_cell.angle_alpha   90.00
_cell.angle_beta   90.00
_cell.angle_gamma   90.00
#
_symmetry.space_group_name_H-M   'P 1'
#
loop_
_entity.id
_entity.type
_entity.pdbx_description
1 polymer ?
#
loop_
_entity_poly.entity_id
_entity_poly.type
_entity_poly.pdbx_seq_one_letter_code
_entity_poly.pdbx_strand_id
1 'polypeptide(L)'
;MRKSKAALPGIPLPRWLMKTQSMELNSVDVVVVMALVLRIHGTADAVRQLARRIRDKVCMEHRPKMRALARMENDDQALRTALTIVQRATDALGIYPGQPFHVQSIQQEQAG
;
A
#
# COMPACT_ATOMS: atom_id res chain seq x y z
N MET A 1 38.82 22.59 29.31
CA MET A 1 38.58 21.13 29.41
C MET A 1 37.07 20.87 29.58
N ARG A 2 36.36 20.47 28.52
CA ARG A 2 34.94 20.05 28.61
C ARG A 2 34.91 18.53 28.67
N LYS A 3 34.33 17.97 29.74
CA LYS A 3 34.17 16.52 29.92
C LYS A 3 33.14 16.01 28.91
N SER A 4 33.58 15.22 27.95
CA SER A 4 32.71 14.52 27.01
C SER A 4 31.88 13.48 27.77
N LYS A 5 30.56 13.62 27.69
CA LYS A 5 29.57 12.68 28.25
C LYS A 5 29.73 11.34 27.51
N ALA A 6 30.14 10.30 28.22
CA ALA A 6 30.28 8.96 27.68
C ALA A 6 28.94 8.49 27.11
N ALA A 7 28.89 8.26 25.80
CA ALA A 7 27.76 7.60 25.17
C ALA A 7 27.70 6.17 25.73
N LEU A 8 26.59 5.83 26.39
CA LEU A 8 26.30 4.44 26.73
C LEU A 8 26.34 3.61 25.43
N PRO A 9 27.04 2.47 25.40
CA PRO A 9 27.02 1.61 24.22
C PRO A 9 25.60 1.09 24.07
N GLY A 10 24.83 1.69 23.16
CA GLY A 10 23.48 1.26 22.85
C GLY A 10 23.52 -0.22 22.46
N ILE A 11 22.66 -1.02 23.09
CA ILE A 11 22.49 -2.43 22.74
C ILE A 11 22.21 -2.48 21.23
N PRO A 12 23.07 -3.13 20.42
CA PRO A 12 22.81 -3.25 19.00
C PRO A 12 21.54 -4.07 18.84
N LEU A 13 20.45 -3.42 18.38
CA LEU A 13 19.20 -4.12 18.15
C LEU A 13 19.42 -5.18 17.07
N PRO A 14 18.98 -6.43 17.28
CA PRO A 14 19.12 -7.46 16.28
C PRO A 14 18.45 -7.06 14.96
N ARG A 15 19.06 -7.41 13.82
CA ARG A 15 18.51 -7.10 12.48
C ARG A 15 17.08 -7.59 12.27
N TRP A 16 16.67 -8.66 12.96
CA TRP A 16 15.31 -9.19 12.92
C TRP A 16 14.29 -8.32 13.67
N LEU A 17 14.72 -7.61 14.72
CA LEU A 17 13.88 -6.67 15.47
C LEU A 17 13.73 -5.34 14.71
N MET A 18 14.72 -4.99 13.91
CA MET A 18 14.67 -3.84 12.99
C MET A 18 13.88 -4.15 11.70
N LYS A 19 13.54 -5.42 11.45
CA LYS A 19 12.63 -5.80 10.37
C LYS A 19 11.18 -5.53 10.81
N THR A 20 10.74 -4.30 10.66
CA THR A 20 9.31 -3.96 10.51
C THR A 20 8.73 -4.44 9.16
N GLN A 21 9.37 -5.43 8.53
CA GLN A 21 9.04 -5.97 7.20
C GLN A 21 7.97 -7.07 7.22
N SER A 22 7.32 -7.36 8.35
CA SER A 22 6.27 -8.39 8.43
C SER A 22 4.89 -7.91 7.98
N MET A 23 4.75 -6.70 7.44
CA MET A 23 3.46 -6.25 6.93
C MET A 23 3.21 -6.87 5.56
N GLU A 24 2.50 -7.99 5.55
CA GLU A 24 1.85 -8.49 4.35
C GLU A 24 0.66 -7.59 4.03
N LEU A 25 0.65 -7.04 2.82
CA LEU A 25 -0.45 -6.23 2.30
C LEU A 25 -1.51 -7.17 1.75
N ASN A 26 -2.71 -7.07 2.31
CA ASN A 26 -3.88 -7.73 1.77
C ASN A 26 -4.29 -7.06 0.45
N SER A 27 -5.13 -7.77 -0.33
CA SER A 27 -5.63 -7.26 -1.61
C SER A 27 -6.27 -5.86 -1.49
N VAL A 28 -6.99 -5.59 -0.39
CA VAL A 28 -7.62 -4.28 -0.14
C VAL A 28 -6.57 -3.20 0.08
N ASP A 29 -5.49 -3.48 0.82
CA ASP A 29 -4.43 -2.49 1.06
C ASP A 29 -3.75 -2.08 -0.25
N VAL A 30 -3.52 -3.05 -1.16
CA VAL A 30 -2.97 -2.78 -2.49
C VAL A 30 -3.87 -1.84 -3.28
N VAL A 31 -5.17 -2.09 -3.27
CA VAL A 31 -6.18 -1.27 -3.97
C VAL A 31 -6.20 0.14 -3.39
N VAL A 32 -6.25 0.28 -2.07
CA VAL A 32 -6.30 1.59 -1.39
C VAL A 32 -5.06 2.41 -1.68
N VAL A 33 -3.87 1.83 -1.53
CA VAL A 33 -2.61 2.55 -1.77
C VAL A 33 -2.47 2.91 -3.26
N MET A 34 -2.89 2.02 -4.17
CA MET A 34 -2.90 2.31 -5.61
C MET A 34 -3.85 3.47 -5.94
N ALA A 35 -5.07 3.47 -5.39
CA ALA A 35 -6.04 4.55 -5.57
C ALA A 35 -5.51 5.89 -5.05
N LEU A 36 -4.84 5.90 -3.89
CA LEU A 36 -4.21 7.10 -3.33
C LEU A 36 -3.08 7.62 -4.23
N VAL A 37 -2.21 6.75 -4.75
CA VAL A 37 -1.13 7.16 -5.66
C VAL A 37 -1.69 7.74 -6.95
N LEU A 38 -2.71 7.12 -7.54
CA LEU A 38 -3.40 7.66 -8.71
C LEU A 38 -4.05 9.01 -8.42
N ARG A 39 -4.68 9.17 -7.25
CA ARG A 39 -5.37 10.41 -6.86
C ARG A 39 -4.43 11.58 -6.57
N ILE A 40 -3.28 11.32 -5.95
CA ILE A 40 -2.33 12.33 -5.48
C ILE A 40 -1.33 12.68 -6.59
N HIS A 41 -0.77 11.68 -7.27
CA HIS A 41 0.30 11.89 -8.24
C HIS A 41 -0.19 11.78 -9.68
N GLY A 42 -1.06 10.81 -9.99
CA GLY A 42 -1.63 10.64 -11.33
C GLY A 42 -0.60 10.31 -12.43
N THR A 43 0.63 9.93 -12.08
CA THR A 43 1.71 9.65 -13.06
C THR A 43 2.10 8.17 -13.09
N ALA A 44 2.51 7.70 -14.28
CA ALA A 44 3.00 6.34 -14.47
C ALA A 44 4.24 6.05 -13.61
N ASP A 45 5.12 7.03 -13.43
CA ASP A 45 6.30 6.88 -12.57
C ASP A 45 5.95 6.67 -11.10
N ALA A 46 4.96 7.38 -10.57
CA ALA A 46 4.50 7.17 -9.21
C ALA A 46 3.91 5.75 -9.04
N VAL A 47 3.14 5.28 -10.02
CA VAL A 47 2.60 3.91 -10.06
C VAL A 47 3.72 2.87 -10.08
N ARG A 48 4.76 3.05 -10.91
CA ARG A 48 5.92 2.14 -10.97
C ARG A 48 6.71 2.16 -9.66
N GLN A 49 6.92 3.33 -9.08
CA GLN A 49 7.61 3.48 -7.79
C GLN A 49 6.84 2.77 -6.68
N LEU A 50 5.52 2.92 -6.64
CA LEU A 50 4.66 2.17 -5.72
C LEU A 50 4.84 0.67 -5.93
N ALA A 51 4.69 0.19 -7.17
CA ALA A 51 4.81 -1.22 -7.50
C ALA A 51 6.17 -1.80 -7.07
N ARG A 52 7.28 -1.07 -7.28
CA ARG A 52 8.61 -1.45 -6.80
C ARG A 52 8.70 -1.58 -5.28
N ARG A 53 8.03 -0.68 -4.53
CA ARG A 53 8.05 -0.66 -3.06
C ARG A 53 7.21 -1.78 -2.43
N ILE A 54 6.11 -2.17 -3.08
CA ILE A 54 5.15 -3.13 -2.51
C ILE A 54 5.23 -4.54 -3.08
N ARG A 55 5.90 -4.77 -4.23
CA ARG A 55 5.91 -6.08 -4.92
C ARG A 55 6.31 -7.29 -4.04
N ASP A 56 7.12 -7.08 -3.01
CA ASP A 56 7.61 -8.14 -2.12
C ASP A 56 6.81 -8.19 -0.80
N LYS A 57 5.86 -7.27 -0.61
CA LYS A 57 4.96 -7.16 0.56
C LYS A 57 3.53 -7.58 0.26
N VAL A 58 3.11 -7.59 -1.01
CA VAL A 58 1.76 -8.02 -1.40
C VAL A 58 1.59 -9.54 -1.33
N CYS A 59 0.34 -9.98 -1.18
CA CYS A 59 -0.02 -11.40 -1.26
C CYS A 59 0.44 -12.01 -2.60
N MET A 60 0.65 -13.33 -2.61
CA MET A 60 1.26 -14.06 -3.74
C MET A 60 0.57 -13.79 -5.08
N GLU A 61 -0.75 -13.62 -5.06
CA GLU A 61 -1.59 -13.36 -6.25
C GLU A 61 -1.25 -12.03 -6.94
N HIS A 62 -0.91 -10.99 -6.16
CA HIS A 62 -0.61 -9.66 -6.71
C HIS A 62 0.87 -9.49 -7.09
N ARG A 63 1.78 -10.35 -6.59
CA ARG A 63 3.23 -10.22 -6.84
C ARG A 63 3.59 -10.20 -8.32
N PRO A 64 3.09 -11.10 -9.19
CA PRO A 64 3.40 -11.07 -10.62
C PRO A 64 2.94 -9.77 -11.28
N LYS A 65 1.73 -9.31 -10.94
CA LYS A 65 1.16 -8.08 -11.49
C LYS A 65 1.95 -6.85 -11.04
N MET A 66 2.36 -6.76 -9.78
CA MET A 66 3.21 -5.67 -9.29
C MET A 66 4.61 -5.69 -9.93
N ARG A 67 5.20 -6.87 -10.15
CA ARG A 67 6.48 -6.99 -10.86
C ARG A 67 6.39 -6.55 -12.31
N ALA A 68 5.32 -6.90 -13.01
CA ALA A 68 5.07 -6.45 -14.37
C ALA A 68 4.88 -4.93 -14.42
N LEU A 69 4.03 -4.39 -13.54
CA LEU A 69 3.76 -2.95 -13.45
C LEU A 69 5.02 -2.13 -13.15
N ALA A 70 5.89 -2.63 -12.27
CA ALA A 70 7.15 -1.99 -11.92
C ALA A 70 8.15 -1.85 -13.08
N ARG A 71 8.00 -2.66 -14.14
CA ARG A 71 8.87 -2.73 -15.32
C ARG A 71 8.18 -2.22 -16.58
N MET A 72 6.93 -1.81 -16.51
CA MET A 72 6.13 -1.44 -17.67
C MET A 72 6.61 -0.12 -18.25
N GLU A 73 7.16 -0.13 -19.46
CA GLU A 73 7.74 1.07 -20.10
C GLU A 73 6.68 2.02 -20.66
N ASN A 74 5.56 1.48 -21.14
CA ASN A 74 4.47 2.29 -21.68
C ASN A 74 3.68 2.96 -20.53
N ASP A 75 3.68 4.29 -20.51
CA ASP A 75 3.03 5.11 -19.48
C ASP A 75 1.50 4.93 -19.46
N ASP A 76 0.87 4.97 -20.63
CA ASP A 76 -0.58 4.79 -20.75
C ASP A 76 -1.01 3.42 -20.28
N GLN A 77 -0.23 2.39 -20.62
CA GLN A 77 -0.47 1.03 -20.17
C GLN A 77 -0.32 0.89 -18.66
N ALA A 78 0.67 1.57 -18.06
CA ALA A 78 0.89 1.55 -16.62
C ALA A 78 -0.29 2.17 -15.87
N LEU A 79 -0.75 3.34 -16.34
CA LEU A 79 -1.91 4.02 -15.78
C LEU A 79 -3.19 3.21 -15.96
N ARG A 80 -3.46 2.68 -17.15
CA ARG A 80 -4.62 1.82 -17.42
C ARG A 80 -4.62 0.57 -16.55
N THR A 81 -3.45 -0.04 -16.35
CA THR A 81 -3.32 -1.23 -15.51
C THR A 81 -3.61 -0.91 -14.05
N ALA A 82 -3.07 0.20 -13.54
CA ALA A 82 -3.33 0.67 -12.18
C ALA A 82 -4.81 1.00 -11.97
N LEU A 83 -5.44 1.71 -12.91
CA LEU A 83 -6.88 2.00 -12.89
C LEU A 83 -7.71 0.71 -12.89
N THR A 84 -7.36 -0.27 -13.73
CA THR A 84 -8.06 -1.56 -13.77
C THR A 84 -8.02 -2.30 -12.43
N ILE A 85 -6.91 -2.20 -11.68
CA ILE A 85 -6.81 -2.80 -10.35
C ILE A 85 -7.81 -2.16 -9.39
N VAL A 86 -7.86 -0.82 -9.38
CA VAL A 86 -8.78 -0.07 -8.51
C VAL A 86 -10.23 -0.33 -8.91
N GLN A 87 -10.52 -0.25 -10.21
CA GLN A 87 -11.87 -0.36 -10.74
C GLN A 87 -12.49 -1.72 -10.46
N ARG A 88 -11.75 -2.83 -10.63
CA ARG A 88 -12.26 -4.16 -10.30
C ARG A 88 -12.69 -4.30 -8.84
N ALA A 89 -11.94 -3.68 -7.92
CA ALA A 89 -12.25 -3.74 -6.50
C ALA A 89 -13.42 -2.82 -6.14
N THR A 90 -13.49 -1.63 -6.73
CA THR A 90 -14.62 -0.72 -6.51
C THR A 90 -15.91 -1.28 -7.10
N ASP A 91 -15.85 -1.93 -8.27
CA ASP A 91 -17.00 -2.60 -8.89
C ASP A 91 -17.50 -3.76 -8.01
N ALA A 92 -16.58 -4.58 -7.47
CA ALA A 92 -16.93 -5.70 -6.59
C ALA A 92 -17.55 -5.26 -5.25
N LEU A 93 -17.18 -4.07 -4.76
CA LEU A 93 -17.67 -3.50 -3.51
C LEU A 93 -18.86 -2.55 -3.70
N GLY A 94 -19.31 -2.31 -4.94
CA GLY A 94 -20.38 -1.36 -5.24
C GLY A 94 -20.02 0.08 -4.91
N ILE A 95 -18.73 0.44 -4.95
CA ILE A 95 -18.23 1.78 -4.67
C ILE A 95 -18.15 2.55 -5.98
N TYR A 96 -19.13 3.39 -6.27
CA TYR A 96 -19.18 4.15 -7.51
C TYR A 96 -18.89 5.65 -7.31
N PRO A 97 -18.32 6.34 -8.30
CA PRO A 97 -18.11 7.78 -8.23
C PRO A 97 -19.42 8.53 -7.92
N GLY A 98 -19.35 9.47 -6.97
CA GLY A 98 -20.51 10.28 -6.56
C GLY A 98 -21.47 9.58 -5.61
N GLN A 99 -21.26 8.30 -5.28
CA GLN A 99 -22.04 7.61 -4.25
C GLN A 99 -21.37 7.74 -2.88
N PRO A 100 -22.14 7.95 -1.80
CA PRO A 100 -21.60 7.92 -0.45
C PRO A 100 -21.15 6.51 -0.10
N PHE A 101 -20.10 6.39 0.73
CA PHE A 101 -19.74 5.10 1.32
C PHE A 101 -20.82 4.68 2.32
N HIS A 102 -21.36 3.47 2.18
CA HIS A 102 -22.28 2.90 3.16
C HIS A 102 -21.51 2.51 4.43
N VAL A 103 -21.59 3.35 5.46
CA VAL A 103 -21.10 3.01 6.80
C VAL A 103 -22.19 2.20 7.48
N GLN A 104 -22.00 0.88 7.61
CA GLN A 104 -22.84 0.10 8.52
C GLN A 104 -22.61 0.66 9.93
N SER A 105 -23.65 1.20 10.55
CA SER A 105 -23.61 1.61 11.95
C SER A 105 -23.19 0.40 12.78
N ILE A 106 -22.08 0.50 13.49
CA ILE A 106 -21.69 -0.48 14.50
C ILE A 106 -22.82 -0.44 15.54
N GLN A 107 -23.73 -1.42 15.48
CA GLN A 107 -24.72 -1.60 16.54
C GLN A 107 -23.93 -1.95 17.80
N GLN A 108 -23.75 -0.96 18.68
CA GLN A 108 -23.30 -1.25 20.03
C GLN A 108 -24.40 -2.10 20.68
N GLU A 109 -24.09 -3.38 20.92
CA GLU A 109 -24.83 -4.23 21.85
C GLU A 109 -24.74 -3.58 23.24
N GLN A 110 -25.72 -2.72 23.55
CA GLN A 110 -26.15 -2.51 24.93
C GLN A 110 -27.14 -3.63 25.25
N ALA A 111 -26.62 -4.75 25.73
CA ALA A 111 -27.30 -5.58 26.71
C ALA A 111 -26.53 -5.30 28.02
N GLY A 112 -27.09 -4.64 29.03
CA GLY A 112 -28.39 -4.91 29.62
C GLY A 112 -28.12 -5.61 30.94
#